data_AF-A0AAV2JLS2-F1
#
_entry.id   AF-A0AAV2JLS2-F1
#
_cell.length_a   1.000
_cell.length_b   1.000
_cell.length_c   1.000
_cell.angle_alpha   90.00
_cell.angle_beta   90.00
_cell.angle_gamma   90.00
#
_symmetry.space_group_name_H-M   'P 1'
#
loop_
_entity.id
_entity.type
_entity.pdbx_description
1 polymer ?
#
loop_
_entity_poly.entity_id
_entity_poly.type
_entity_poly.pdbx_seq_one_letter_code
_entity_poly.pdbx_strand_id
1 'polypeptide(L)'
;MLVRLKAQQEEQRSRVLFLETVKKYLEVLSVEQWGLEASVLPSLAESGAAGLELQSSLDSSVLSFSCSDGKSTLQLGSPLGLVAHLYARNAALDGYIQQFFYTFRYFCSADDLLRFITDKFMSVAREGPDLSGDSLKVFHRSLDLLLLWVSGSKAVDFRERSSVLQTLEHFINTQV
;
A
#
# COMPACT_ATOMS: atom_id res chain seq x y z
N MET A 1 -29.48 16.37 38.50
CA MET A 1 -28.27 16.92 37.84
C MET A 1 -27.32 15.83 37.37
N LEU A 2 -26.96 14.89 38.24
CA LEU A 2 -25.99 13.81 37.96
C LEU A 2 -26.40 12.86 36.80
N VAL A 3 -27.69 12.54 36.67
CA VAL A 3 -28.21 11.71 35.55
C VAL A 3 -28.04 12.40 34.20
N ARG A 4 -28.26 13.72 34.13
CA ARG A 4 -28.08 14.51 32.89
C ARG A 4 -26.61 14.58 32.49
N LEU A 5 -25.71 14.77 33.46
CA LEU A 5 -24.26 14.76 33.21
C LEU A 5 -23.77 13.40 32.70
N LYS A 6 -24.27 12.29 33.29
CA LYS A 6 -23.95 10.94 32.80
C LYS A 6 -24.44 10.72 31.37
N ALA A 7 -25.66 11.16 31.04
CA ALA A 7 -26.19 11.08 29.68
C ALA A 7 -25.34 11.89 28.68
N GLN A 8 -24.96 13.13 29.05
CA GLN A 8 -24.08 13.96 28.22
C GLN A 8 -22.70 13.33 28.03
N GLN A 9 -22.11 12.75 29.08
CA GLN A 9 -20.82 12.07 28.97
C GLN A 9 -20.88 10.88 28.02
N GLU A 10 -21.94 10.07 28.08
CA GLU A 10 -22.11 8.93 27.19
C GLU A 10 -22.32 9.38 25.73
N GLU A 11 -23.07 10.44 25.53
CA GLU A 11 -23.21 11.06 24.21
C GLU A 11 -21.88 11.59 23.67
N GLN A 12 -21.03 12.21 24.49
CA GLN A 12 -19.70 12.64 24.05
C GLN A 12 -18.82 11.44 23.69
N ARG A 13 -18.86 10.35 24.47
CA ARG A 13 -18.12 9.12 24.15
C ARG A 13 -18.57 8.51 22.83
N SER A 14 -19.87 8.42 22.58
CA SER A 14 -20.39 7.87 21.33
C SER A 14 -20.00 8.73 20.13
N ARG A 15 -20.00 10.07 20.28
CA ARG A 15 -19.51 11.00 19.24
C ARG A 15 -18.02 10.82 18.96
N VAL A 16 -17.20 10.65 19.99
CA VAL A 16 -15.76 10.39 19.81
C VAL A 16 -15.53 9.08 19.06
N LEU A 17 -16.18 7.98 19.47
CA LEU A 17 -16.06 6.68 18.79
C LEU A 17 -16.53 6.74 17.33
N PHE A 18 -17.60 7.49 17.06
CA PHE A 18 -18.05 7.72 15.70
C PHE A 18 -17.00 8.47 14.87
N LEU A 19 -16.45 9.58 15.39
CA LEU A 19 -15.41 10.34 14.69
C LEU A 19 -14.15 9.52 14.45
N GLU A 20 -13.74 8.67 15.41
CA GLU A 20 -12.63 7.73 15.22
C GLU A 20 -12.90 6.73 14.09
N THR A 21 -14.14 6.24 13.99
CA THR A 21 -14.55 5.32 12.92
C THR A 21 -14.54 6.01 11.56
N VAL A 22 -15.09 7.22 11.47
CA VAL A 22 -15.08 8.03 10.24
C VAL A 22 -13.65 8.35 9.82
N LYS A 23 -12.78 8.70 10.77
CA LYS A 23 -11.36 8.95 10.50
C LYS A 23 -10.69 7.72 9.87
N LYS A 24 -10.85 6.53 10.48
CA LYS A 24 -10.28 5.28 9.94
C LYS A 24 -10.81 4.98 8.54
N TYR A 25 -12.10 5.21 8.30
CA TYR A 25 -12.69 5.00 6.99
C TYR A 25 -12.11 5.96 5.93
N LEU A 26 -11.95 7.24 6.28
CA LEU A 26 -11.33 8.24 5.39
C LEU A 26 -9.85 7.93 5.12
N GLU A 27 -9.11 7.42 6.10
CA GLU A 27 -7.73 6.97 5.91
C GLU A 27 -7.67 5.83 4.88
N VAL A 28 -8.57 4.85 4.95
CA VAL A 28 -8.66 3.77 3.95
C VAL A 28 -9.02 4.31 2.57
N LEU A 29 -10.02 5.19 2.46
CA LEU A 29 -10.40 5.79 1.18
C LEU A 29 -9.27 6.63 0.56
N SER A 30 -8.51 7.35 1.40
CA SER A 30 -7.36 8.14 0.96
C SER A 30 -6.26 7.27 0.35
N VAL A 31 -6.05 6.06 0.89
CA VAL A 31 -5.08 5.11 0.34
C VAL A 31 -5.61 4.45 -0.94
N GLU A 32 -6.91 4.17 -1.01
CA GLU A 32 -7.50 3.48 -2.17
C GLU A 32 -7.67 4.31 -3.42
N GLN A 33 -7.82 5.62 -3.31
CA GLN A 33 -7.90 6.48 -4.49
C GLN A 33 -6.65 6.36 -5.39
N TRP A 34 -5.53 5.91 -4.82
CA TRP A 34 -4.25 5.73 -5.50
C TRP A 34 -3.99 4.31 -6.01
N GLY A 35 -4.98 3.42 -5.97
CA GLY A 35 -4.80 2.07 -6.47
C GLY A 35 -4.99 1.94 -7.99
N LEU A 36 -4.24 1.02 -8.57
CA LEU A 36 -4.19 0.67 -9.98
C LEU A 36 -5.19 -0.42 -10.34
N GLU A 37 -5.59 -0.45 -11.62
CA GLU A 37 -6.43 -1.52 -12.15
C GLU A 37 -5.67 -2.86 -12.17
N ALA A 38 -6.38 -3.97 -11.95
CA ALA A 38 -5.74 -5.28 -11.84
C ALA A 38 -4.98 -5.69 -13.11
N SER A 39 -5.41 -5.22 -14.28
CA SER A 39 -4.81 -5.53 -15.58
C SER A 39 -3.41 -4.97 -15.76
N VAL A 40 -3.02 -3.90 -15.05
CA VAL A 40 -1.68 -3.30 -15.18
C VAL A 40 -0.69 -3.81 -14.13
N LEU A 41 -1.14 -4.63 -13.18
CA LEU A 41 -0.28 -5.15 -12.11
C LEU A 41 0.82 -6.11 -12.61
N PRO A 42 0.60 -6.97 -13.64
CA PRO A 42 1.68 -7.81 -14.15
C PRO A 42 2.84 -6.98 -14.73
N SER A 43 2.55 -5.94 -15.52
CA SER A 43 3.60 -5.04 -16.05
C SER A 43 4.24 -4.20 -14.95
N LEU A 44 3.49 -3.85 -13.90
CA LEU A 44 4.06 -3.27 -12.69
C LEU A 44 5.01 -4.25 -12.00
N ALA A 45 4.71 -5.53 -11.89
CA ALA A 45 5.59 -6.50 -11.23
C ALA A 45 6.95 -6.64 -11.93
N GLU A 46 6.97 -6.50 -13.25
CA GLU A 46 8.16 -6.68 -14.09
C GLU A 46 8.97 -5.40 -14.31
N SER A 47 8.36 -4.22 -14.16
CA SER A 47 9.07 -2.95 -14.39
C SER A 47 10.18 -2.71 -13.35
N GLY A 48 11.24 -2.00 -13.74
CA GLY A 48 12.33 -1.60 -12.85
C GLY A 48 12.36 -0.08 -12.64
N ALA A 49 13.44 0.42 -12.06
CA ALA A 49 13.65 1.87 -11.81
C ALA A 49 13.89 2.72 -13.08
N ALA A 50 14.00 2.10 -14.27
CA ALA A 50 14.38 2.78 -15.51
C ALA A 50 13.24 3.53 -16.22
N GLY A 51 11.99 3.36 -15.77
CA GLY A 51 10.81 4.03 -16.32
C GLY A 51 9.56 3.15 -16.19
N LEU A 52 8.40 3.78 -16.03
CA LEU A 52 7.13 3.09 -15.84
C LEU A 52 6.31 3.09 -17.14
N GLU A 53 6.32 1.97 -17.87
CA GLU A 53 5.41 1.73 -18.99
C GLU A 53 4.39 0.64 -18.60
N LEU A 54 3.26 1.07 -18.05
CA LEU A 54 2.18 0.16 -17.67
C LEU A 54 1.39 -0.27 -18.90
N GLN A 55 1.35 -1.58 -19.11
CA GLN A 55 0.56 -2.21 -20.15
C GLN A 55 -0.44 -3.17 -19.50
N SER A 56 -1.65 -3.19 -20.03
CA SER A 56 -2.65 -4.16 -19.61
C SER A 56 -2.22 -5.56 -20.09
N SER A 57 -2.18 -6.50 -19.16
CA SER A 57 -1.87 -7.90 -19.43
C SER A 57 -2.91 -8.78 -18.74
N LEU A 58 -3.27 -9.86 -19.42
CA LEU A 58 -4.08 -10.95 -18.88
C LEU A 58 -3.22 -12.14 -18.47
N ASP A 59 -1.90 -11.96 -18.41
CA ASP A 59 -0.99 -13.05 -18.08
C ASP A 59 -1.21 -13.54 -16.64
N SER A 60 -1.66 -14.80 -16.52
CA SER A 60 -1.89 -15.44 -15.23
C SER A 60 -0.61 -15.97 -14.58
N SER A 61 0.56 -15.82 -15.23
CA SER A 61 1.84 -16.31 -14.70
C SER A 61 2.28 -15.58 -13.42
N VAL A 62 1.98 -14.28 -13.33
CA VAL A 62 2.39 -13.42 -12.21
C VAL A 62 1.30 -13.33 -11.13
N LEU A 63 0.04 -13.20 -11.55
CA LEU A 63 -1.12 -13.08 -10.67
C LEU A 63 -2.30 -13.88 -11.24
N SER A 64 -2.92 -14.71 -10.43
CA SER A 64 -4.10 -15.49 -10.81
C SER A 64 -5.29 -15.05 -9.97
N PHE A 65 -6.37 -14.67 -10.66
CA PHE A 65 -7.63 -14.22 -10.06
C PHE A 65 -8.75 -15.21 -10.34
N SER A 66 -9.57 -15.49 -9.33
CA SER A 66 -10.87 -16.13 -9.53
C SER A 66 -11.95 -15.07 -9.67
N CYS A 67 -12.89 -15.25 -10.59
CA CYS A 67 -14.09 -14.42 -10.65
C CYS A 67 -15.27 -15.17 -10.01
N SER A 68 -15.82 -14.62 -8.94
CA SER A 68 -17.06 -15.11 -8.32
C SER A 68 -17.97 -13.91 -8.07
N ASP A 69 -19.24 -14.01 -8.48
CA ASP A 69 -20.25 -12.97 -8.28
C ASP A 69 -19.83 -11.56 -8.76
N GLY A 70 -19.10 -11.49 -9.88
CA GLY A 70 -18.63 -10.24 -10.47
C GLY A 70 -17.46 -9.58 -9.73
N LYS A 71 -16.89 -10.23 -8.70
CA LYS A 71 -15.68 -9.79 -8.00
C LYS A 71 -14.50 -10.68 -8.39
N SER A 72 -13.39 -10.06 -8.79
CA SER A 72 -12.10 -10.73 -8.95
C SER A 72 -11.41 -10.80 -7.59
N THR A 73 -11.02 -12.01 -7.17
CA THR A 73 -10.29 -12.23 -5.92
C THR A 73 -8.94 -12.86 -6.26
N LEU A 74 -7.86 -12.33 -5.68
CA LEU A 74 -6.52 -12.87 -5.85
C LEU A 74 -6.45 -14.26 -5.20
N GLN A 75 -6.06 -15.27 -5.99
CA GLN A 75 -5.90 -16.65 -5.53
C GLN A 75 -4.43 -16.98 -5.30
N LEU A 76 -3.59 -16.67 -6.30
CA LEU A 76 -2.17 -17.01 -6.32
C LEU A 76 -1.37 -15.89 -6.98
N GLY A 77 -0.09 -15.80 -6.64
CA GLY A 77 0.84 -14.93 -7.33
C GLY A 77 2.28 -15.33 -7.08
N SER A 78 3.18 -14.94 -7.98
CA SER A 78 4.62 -14.97 -7.73
C SER A 78 4.96 -13.97 -6.61
N PRO A 79 6.11 -14.08 -5.92
CA PRO A 79 6.49 -13.11 -4.90
C PRO A 79 6.42 -11.66 -5.38
N LEU A 80 6.90 -11.37 -6.60
CA LEU A 80 6.80 -10.04 -7.22
C LEU A 80 5.35 -9.66 -7.56
N GLY A 81 4.55 -10.61 -8.03
CA GLY A 81 3.13 -10.39 -8.26
C GLY A 81 2.39 -10.00 -6.98
N LEU A 82 2.63 -10.72 -5.88
CA LEU A 82 2.04 -10.40 -4.58
C LEU A 82 2.46 -9.01 -4.08
N VAL A 83 3.74 -8.65 -4.24
CA VAL A 83 4.21 -7.30 -3.92
C VAL A 83 3.52 -6.26 -4.81
N ALA A 84 3.42 -6.51 -6.12
CA ALA A 84 2.73 -5.61 -7.05
C ALA A 84 1.24 -5.46 -6.71
N HIS A 85 0.60 -6.49 -6.16
CA HIS A 85 -0.80 -6.43 -5.74
C HIS A 85 -1.06 -5.45 -4.58
N LEU A 86 -0.02 -5.01 -3.86
CA LEU A 86 -0.12 -3.86 -2.93
C LEU A 86 -0.60 -2.58 -3.63
N TYR A 87 -0.37 -2.45 -4.93
CA TYR A 87 -0.79 -1.30 -5.73
C TYR A 87 -2.21 -1.45 -6.29
N ALA A 88 -2.92 -2.56 -6.05
CA ALA A 88 -4.27 -2.75 -6.59
C ALA A 88 -5.30 -1.81 -5.96
N ARG A 89 -6.31 -1.42 -6.76
CA ARG A 89 -7.43 -0.52 -6.41
C ARG A 89 -8.20 -0.85 -5.15
N ASN A 90 -8.32 -2.14 -4.81
CA ASN A 90 -9.08 -2.59 -3.64
C ASN A 90 -8.19 -3.23 -2.57
N ALA A 91 -6.86 -3.16 -2.69
CA ALA A 91 -5.97 -3.88 -1.78
C ALA A 91 -6.01 -3.35 -0.34
N ALA A 92 -6.40 -2.11 -0.08
CA ALA A 92 -6.59 -1.63 1.29
C ALA A 92 -7.94 -2.05 1.87
N LEU A 93 -9.02 -1.92 1.09
CA LEU A 93 -10.40 -2.27 1.45
C LEU A 93 -10.57 -3.78 1.66
N ASP A 94 -9.91 -4.59 0.83
CA ASP A 94 -9.90 -6.04 0.96
C ASP A 94 -8.99 -6.51 2.11
N GLY A 95 -8.31 -5.59 2.81
CA GLY A 95 -7.39 -5.88 3.90
C GLY A 95 -6.06 -6.49 3.44
N TYR A 96 -5.83 -6.60 2.13
CA TYR A 96 -4.64 -7.21 1.55
C TYR A 96 -3.34 -6.55 2.04
N ILE A 97 -3.27 -5.22 2.07
CA ILE A 97 -2.06 -4.51 2.52
C ILE A 97 -1.68 -4.90 3.96
N GLN A 98 -2.67 -4.96 4.86
CA GLN A 98 -2.44 -5.32 6.26
C GLN A 98 -1.98 -6.77 6.38
N GLN A 99 -2.65 -7.69 5.68
CA GLN A 99 -2.29 -9.11 5.67
C GLN A 99 -0.90 -9.34 5.05
N PHE A 100 -0.57 -8.59 3.99
CA PHE A 100 0.73 -8.67 3.33
C PHE A 100 1.85 -8.27 4.30
N PHE A 101 1.78 -7.10 4.94
CA PHE A 101 2.84 -6.68 5.89
C PHE A 101 2.97 -7.62 7.10
N TYR A 102 1.90 -8.33 7.46
CA TYR A 102 1.94 -9.37 8.49
C TYR A 102 2.68 -10.64 8.03
N THR A 103 2.66 -10.98 6.74
CA THR A 103 3.05 -12.32 6.24
C THR A 103 4.16 -12.34 5.19
N PHE A 104 4.55 -11.22 4.59
CA PHE A 104 5.47 -11.21 3.44
C PHE A 104 6.81 -11.90 3.70
N ARG A 105 7.28 -11.89 4.96
CA ARG A 105 8.56 -12.50 5.39
C ARG A 105 8.66 -14.00 5.11
N TYR A 106 7.55 -14.68 4.85
CA TYR A 106 7.56 -16.09 4.43
C TYR A 106 8.01 -16.30 2.98
N PHE A 107 7.98 -15.27 2.13
CA PHE A 107 8.25 -15.39 0.70
C PHE A 107 9.02 -14.21 0.07
N CYS A 108 9.28 -13.14 0.82
CA CYS A 108 9.96 -11.92 0.36
C CYS A 108 10.79 -11.34 1.51
N SER A 109 12.03 -10.89 1.23
CA SER A 109 12.85 -10.20 2.23
C SER A 109 12.43 -8.73 2.38
N ALA A 110 12.72 -8.12 3.53
CA ALA A 110 12.43 -6.71 3.75
C ALA A 110 13.25 -5.81 2.82
N ASP A 111 14.51 -6.15 2.51
CA ASP A 111 15.31 -5.41 1.54
C ASP A 111 14.74 -5.49 0.12
N ASP A 112 14.20 -6.65 -0.30
CA ASP A 112 13.57 -6.80 -1.62
C ASP A 112 12.26 -6.03 -1.72
N LEU A 113 11.44 -6.06 -0.66
CA LEU A 113 10.21 -5.27 -0.58
C LEU A 113 10.51 -3.78 -0.64
N LEU A 114 11.48 -3.31 0.15
CA LEU A 114 11.88 -1.91 0.15
C LEU A 114 12.37 -1.50 -1.24
N ARG A 115 13.26 -2.29 -1.85
CA ARG A 115 13.79 -2.02 -3.19
C ARG A 115 12.68 -1.94 -4.23
N PHE A 116 11.72 -2.87 -4.19
CA PHE A 116 10.57 -2.83 -5.09
C PHE A 116 9.79 -1.52 -4.98
N ILE A 117 9.43 -1.11 -3.76
CA ILE A 117 8.64 0.11 -3.53
C ILE A 117 9.43 1.35 -3.94
N THR A 118 10.72 1.44 -3.57
CA THR A 118 11.56 2.59 -3.94
C THR A 118 11.81 2.65 -5.43
N ASP A 119 11.99 1.51 -6.12
CA ASP A 119 12.18 1.48 -7.57
C ASP A 119 10.92 2.00 -8.29
N LYS A 120 9.72 1.65 -7.80
CA LYS A 120 8.45 2.20 -8.35
C LYS A 120 8.35 3.69 -8.14
N PHE A 121 8.61 4.15 -6.93
CA PHE A 121 8.65 5.58 -6.65
C PHE A 121 9.63 6.30 -7.60
N MET A 122 10.86 5.80 -7.70
CA MET A 122 11.90 6.42 -8.53
C MET A 122 11.58 6.39 -10.02
N SER A 123 10.85 5.38 -10.50
CA SER A 123 10.47 5.27 -11.91
C SER A 123 9.52 6.39 -12.36
N VAL A 124 8.73 6.96 -11.43
CA VAL A 124 7.74 8.00 -11.72
C VAL A 124 8.12 9.37 -11.15
N ALA A 125 8.90 9.43 -10.07
CA ALA A 125 9.28 10.69 -9.42
C ALA A 125 10.05 11.64 -10.37
N ARG A 126 10.73 11.09 -11.37
CA ARG A 126 11.47 11.86 -12.39
C ARG A 126 10.59 12.66 -13.33
N GLU A 127 9.30 12.31 -13.47
CA GLU A 127 8.33 13.05 -14.27
C GLU A 127 7.99 14.42 -13.65
N GLY A 128 8.26 14.61 -12.35
CA GLY A 128 8.14 15.89 -11.68
C GLY A 128 6.72 16.49 -11.74
N PRO A 129 6.54 17.76 -12.15
CA PRO A 129 5.23 18.42 -12.14
C PRO A 129 4.24 17.85 -13.17
N ASP A 130 4.68 17.05 -14.12
CA ASP A 130 3.84 16.47 -15.18
C ASP A 130 3.22 15.11 -14.79
N LEU A 131 3.47 14.66 -13.55
CA LEU A 131 2.93 13.42 -12.97
C LEU A 131 1.40 13.38 -13.08
N SER A 132 0.88 12.38 -13.79
CA SER A 132 -0.55 12.21 -14.02
C SER A 132 -0.93 10.73 -14.19
N GLY A 133 -2.24 10.45 -14.24
CA GLY A 133 -2.76 9.12 -14.51
C GLY A 133 -2.24 8.05 -13.54
N ASP A 134 -1.73 6.94 -14.08
CA ASP A 134 -1.24 5.83 -13.27
C ASP A 134 0.15 6.10 -12.65
N SER A 135 0.98 6.96 -13.24
CA SER A 135 2.24 7.39 -12.61
C SER A 135 1.98 8.10 -11.28
N LEU A 136 0.96 8.97 -11.24
CA LEU A 136 0.56 9.68 -10.02
C LEU A 136 0.05 8.72 -8.93
N LYS A 137 -0.71 7.69 -9.33
CA LYS A 137 -1.18 6.63 -8.43
C LYS A 137 0.00 5.84 -7.87
N VAL A 138 0.95 5.42 -8.72
CA VAL A 138 2.16 4.71 -8.28
C VAL A 138 2.97 5.55 -7.31
N PHE A 139 3.13 6.85 -7.59
CA PHE A 139 3.84 7.78 -6.71
C PHE A 139 3.24 7.81 -5.31
N HIS A 140 1.94 8.12 -5.20
CA HIS A 140 1.27 8.23 -3.89
C HIS A 140 1.16 6.88 -3.18
N ARG A 141 0.81 5.81 -3.91
CA ARG A 141 0.68 4.48 -3.32
C ARG A 141 2.00 3.97 -2.77
N SER A 142 3.13 4.28 -3.42
CA SER A 142 4.46 3.93 -2.89
C SER A 142 4.72 4.58 -1.53
N LEU A 143 4.37 5.87 -1.38
CA LEU A 143 4.51 6.58 -0.10
C LEU A 143 3.56 6.04 0.97
N ASP A 144 2.31 5.76 0.61
CA ASP A 144 1.33 5.15 1.53
C ASP A 144 1.81 3.80 2.05
N LEU A 145 2.35 2.95 1.16
CA LEU A 145 2.89 1.64 1.54
C LEU A 145 4.08 1.77 2.50
N LEU A 146 5.02 2.69 2.25
CA LEU A 146 6.13 2.95 3.17
C LEU A 146 5.63 3.44 4.54
N LEU A 147 4.68 4.37 4.55
CA LEU A 147 4.10 4.92 5.78
C LEU A 147 3.38 3.83 6.59
N LEU A 148 2.55 3.02 5.94
CA LEU A 148 1.83 1.91 6.57
C LEU A 148 2.78 0.86 7.11
N TRP A 149 3.84 0.53 6.35
CA TRP A 149 4.82 -0.46 6.75
C TRP A 149 5.61 -0.02 7.99
N VAL A 150 6.15 1.21 7.97
CA VAL A 150 6.88 1.78 9.11
C VAL A 150 5.97 1.88 10.33
N SER A 151 4.73 2.33 10.16
CA SER A 151 3.78 2.48 11.27
C SER A 151 3.40 1.13 11.90
N GLY A 152 3.23 0.08 11.09
CA GLY A 152 2.77 -1.23 11.55
C GLY A 152 3.88 -2.20 11.98
N SER A 153 5.10 -2.08 11.42
CA SER A 153 6.15 -3.09 11.56
C SER A 153 7.50 -2.55 12.05
N LYS A 154 7.55 -1.31 12.59
CA LYS A 154 8.79 -0.66 13.08
C LYS A 154 9.67 -1.57 13.94
N ALA A 155 9.07 -2.19 14.97
CA ALA A 155 9.80 -3.01 15.93
C ALA A 155 10.38 -4.32 15.33
N VAL A 156 9.85 -4.76 14.19
CA VAL A 156 10.22 -6.03 13.55
C VAL A 156 11.24 -5.80 12.45
N ASP A 157 10.94 -4.95 11.47
CA ASP A 157 11.78 -4.79 10.27
C ASP A 157 12.77 -3.63 10.37
N PHE A 158 12.45 -2.61 11.17
CA PHE A 158 13.20 -1.36 11.27
C PHE A 158 13.93 -1.27 12.62
N ARG A 159 14.61 -2.35 13.00
CA ARG A 159 15.46 -2.37 14.18
C ARG A 159 16.68 -1.46 13.98
N GLU A 160 17.24 -0.99 15.09
CA GLU A 160 18.47 -0.20 15.08
C GLU A 160 19.56 -0.91 14.27
N ARG A 161 20.17 -0.17 13.34
CA ARG A 161 21.25 -0.65 12.44
C ARG A 161 20.85 -1.74 11.44
N SER A 162 19.56 -1.95 11.17
CA SER A 162 19.14 -2.78 10.03
C SER A 162 19.47 -2.10 8.68
N SER A 163 19.81 -2.91 7.67
CA SER A 163 20.05 -2.43 6.30
C SER A 163 18.83 -1.72 5.72
N VAL A 164 17.65 -2.27 6.00
CA VAL A 164 16.35 -1.72 5.58
C VAL A 164 16.14 -0.31 6.14
N LEU A 165 16.40 -0.09 7.44
CA LEU A 165 16.28 1.23 8.04
C LEU A 165 17.27 2.24 7.43
N GLN A 166 18.53 1.85 7.28
CA GLN A 166 19.56 2.72 6.67
C GLN A 166 19.21 3.10 5.22
N THR A 167 18.73 2.12 4.45
CA THR A 167 18.32 2.33 3.05
C THR A 167 17.11 3.26 2.97
N LEU A 168 16.12 3.06 3.85
CA LEU A 168 14.94 3.91 3.92
C LEU A 168 15.27 5.34 4.35
N GLU A 169 16.10 5.52 5.36
CA GLU A 169 16.56 6.86 5.79
C GLU A 169 17.32 7.57 4.67
N HIS A 170 18.21 6.86 3.96
CA HIS A 170 18.91 7.42 2.82
C HIS A 170 17.95 7.82 1.70
N PHE A 171 16.98 6.96 1.38
CA PHE A 171 15.96 7.23 0.38
C PHE A 171 15.14 8.48 0.73
N ILE A 172 14.59 8.56 1.95
CA ILE A 172 13.79 9.71 2.40
C ILE A 172 14.62 11.00 2.34
N ASN A 173 15.86 10.99 2.80
CA ASN A 173 16.70 12.20 2.84
C ASN A 173 17.17 12.68 1.45
N THR A 174 17.06 11.86 0.40
CA THR A 174 17.58 12.20 -0.93
C THR A 174 16.51 12.34 -2.00
N GLN A 175 15.34 11.71 -1.83
CA GLN A 175 14.33 11.60 -2.89
C GLN A 175 12.97 12.19 -2.52
N VAL A 176 12.69 12.45 -1.24
CA VAL A 176 11.39 12.94 -0.74
C VAL A 176 11.56 14.33 -0.14
#